data_AF-A0A1S3UW88-F1
#
_entry.id   AF-A0A1S3UW88-F1
#
_cell.length_a   1.000
_cell.length_b   1.000
_cell.length_c   1.000
_cell.angle_alpha   90.00
_cell.angle_beta   90.00
_cell.angle_gamma   90.00
#
_symmetry.space_group_name_H-M   'P 1'
#
loop_
_entity.id
_entity.type
_entity.pdbx_description
1 polymer ?
#
loop_
_entity_poly.entity_id
_entity_poly.type
_entity_poly.pdbx_seq_one_letter_code
_entity_poly.pdbx_strand_id
1 'polypeptide(L)'
;MFRNQYDTDVTTWSPAGRLFQVEYAMEAVKQGSAAIGLRSKTHVVLACVNKANSELSSHQKKIFKVDNHIGVAIAGLTADGRVLSRYMRSECINYNHTYESPLPVGLYTAVMETSVWGWSSGSRIR
;
A
#
# COMPACT_ATOMS: atom_id res chain seq x y z
N MET A 1 18.45 -24.00 18.29
CA MET A 1 18.18 -22.63 17.83
C MET A 1 17.73 -22.70 16.37
N PHE A 2 16.42 -22.76 16.10
CA PHE A 2 15.84 -22.93 14.75
C PHE A 2 15.52 -21.59 14.05
N ARG A 3 16.10 -20.48 14.50
CA ARG A 3 15.63 -19.12 14.19
C ARG A 3 15.83 -18.66 12.74
N ASN A 4 16.66 -19.32 11.93
CA ASN A 4 17.06 -18.79 10.61
C ASN A 4 16.60 -19.57 9.38
N GLN A 5 16.01 -20.77 9.50
CA GLN A 5 15.76 -21.59 8.31
C GLN A 5 14.50 -21.17 7.52
N TYR A 6 13.52 -20.55 8.19
CA TYR A 6 12.19 -20.27 7.62
C TYR A 6 11.92 -18.78 7.43
N ASP A 7 12.95 -17.95 7.52
CA ASP A 7 12.80 -16.51 7.69
C ASP A 7 13.44 -15.68 6.59
N THR A 8 13.94 -16.31 5.53
CA THR A 8 14.60 -15.61 4.41
C THR A 8 13.65 -15.31 3.26
N ASP A 9 12.72 -16.23 2.97
CA ASP A 9 11.90 -16.18 1.77
C ASP A 9 10.42 -16.00 2.08
N VAL A 10 9.72 -15.26 1.22
CA VAL A 10 8.28 -15.00 1.34
C VAL A 10 7.42 -16.26 1.06
N THR A 11 8.00 -17.27 0.42
CA THR A 11 7.31 -18.53 0.06
C THR A 11 7.55 -19.66 1.05
N THR A 12 8.37 -19.45 2.08
CA THR A 12 8.77 -20.49 3.03
C THR A 12 7.90 -20.46 4.28
N TRP A 13 7.11 -21.52 4.47
CA TRP A 13 6.27 -21.68 5.65
C TRP A 13 7.06 -22.22 6.83
N SER A 14 6.88 -21.62 8.01
CA SER A 14 7.39 -22.19 9.25
C SER A 14 6.58 -23.45 9.64
N PRO A 15 7.15 -24.36 10.46
CA PRO A 15 6.42 -25.54 10.96
C PRO A 15 5.14 -25.21 11.74
N ALA A 16 5.00 -23.98 12.22
CA ALA A 16 3.81 -23.47 12.91
C ALA A 16 2.77 -22.86 11.95
N GLY A 17 2.97 -22.93 10.63
CA GLY A 17 2.04 -22.37 9.63
C GLY A 17 2.09 -20.84 9.52
N ARG A 18 3.24 -20.23 9.83
CA ARG A 18 3.45 -18.77 9.74
C ARG A 18 4.40 -18.39 8.61
N LEU A 19 4.17 -17.23 8.02
CA LEU A 19 5.05 -16.57 7.03
C LEU A 19 5.76 -15.39 7.69
N PHE A 20 6.99 -15.60 8.16
CA PHE A 20 7.71 -14.58 8.94
C PHE A 20 8.01 -13.31 8.12
N GLN A 21 8.33 -13.44 6.82
CA GLN A 21 8.55 -12.28 5.95
C GLN A 21 7.32 -11.36 5.82
N VAL A 22 6.11 -11.93 5.81
CA VAL A 22 4.87 -11.14 5.79
C VAL A 22 4.67 -10.44 7.13
N GLU A 23 4.94 -11.13 8.23
CA GLU A 23 4.85 -10.54 9.57
C GLU A 23 5.86 -9.41 9.77
N TYR A 24 7.08 -9.53 9.24
CA TYR A 24 8.09 -8.46 9.29
C TYR A 24 7.70 -7.26 8.44
N ALA A 25 7.11 -7.48 7.26
CA ALA A 25 6.54 -6.40 6.48
C ALA A 25 5.45 -5.65 7.26
N MET A 26 4.60 -6.37 8.02
CA MET A 26 3.60 -5.76 8.89
C MET A 26 4.23 -4.95 10.05
N GLU A 27 5.33 -5.42 10.63
CA GLU A 27 6.08 -4.63 11.63
C GLU A 27 6.71 -3.37 11.04
N ALA A 28 7.19 -3.42 9.79
CA ALA A 28 7.72 -2.24 9.10
C ALA A 28 6.65 -1.15 8.90
N VAL A 29 5.38 -1.53 8.71
CA VAL A 29 4.27 -0.56 8.64
C VAL A 29 4.10 0.18 9.96
N LYS A 30 4.25 -0.50 11.11
CA LYS A 30 4.10 0.10 12.44
C LYS A 30 5.20 1.11 12.78
N GLN A 31 6.38 0.96 12.18
CA GLN A 31 7.46 1.97 12.29
C GLN A 31 7.14 3.25 11.48
N GLY A 32 6.17 3.15 10.56
CA GLY A 32 5.64 4.27 9.82
C GLY A 32 4.93 5.29 10.70
N SER A 33 5.03 6.55 10.30
CA SER A 33 4.23 7.63 10.85
C SER A 33 2.73 7.35 10.70
N ALA A 34 1.93 7.78 11.68
CA ALA A 34 0.49 7.53 11.69
C ALA A 34 -0.22 8.16 10.48
N ALA A 35 -1.17 7.40 9.92
CA ALA A 35 -2.14 7.82 8.93
C ALA A 35 -3.53 7.43 9.43
N ILE A 36 -4.49 8.35 9.33
CA ILE A 36 -5.86 8.21 9.84
C ILE A 36 -6.83 8.53 8.70
N GLY A 37 -7.86 7.70 8.54
CA GLY A 37 -8.97 7.95 7.64
C GLY A 37 -10.29 8.00 8.42
N LEU A 38 -11.08 9.05 8.19
CA LEU A 38 -12.40 9.20 8.77
C LEU A 38 -13.44 9.29 7.67
N ARG A 39 -14.49 8.46 7.78
CA ARG A 39 -15.63 8.45 6.86
C ARG A 39 -16.87 8.99 7.57
N SER A 40 -17.52 9.95 6.93
CA SER A 40 -18.88 10.38 7.21
C SER A 40 -19.86 9.79 6.18
N LYS A 41 -21.15 10.09 6.30
CA LYS A 41 -22.17 9.70 5.31
C LYS A 41 -21.89 10.31 3.92
N THR A 42 -21.28 11.48 3.88
CA THR A 42 -21.11 12.28 2.65
C THR A 42 -19.65 12.51 2.26
N HIS A 43 -18.71 12.41 3.20
CA HIS A 43 -17.31 12.79 2.98
C HIS A 43 -16.35 11.78 3.58
N VAL A 44 -15.14 11.74 3.03
CA VAL A 44 -14.00 10.99 3.59
C VAL A 44 -12.84 11.96 3.75
N VAL A 45 -12.17 11.90 4.89
CA VAL A 45 -11.00 12.71 5.21
C VAL A 45 -9.83 11.79 5.52
N LEU A 46 -8.67 12.07 4.91
CA LEU A 46 -7.41 11.40 5.18
C LEU A 46 -6.45 12.40 5.82
N ALA A 47 -5.84 12.02 6.93
CA ALA A 47 -4.85 12.83 7.65
C ALA A 47 -3.61 11.98 7.94
N CYS A 48 -2.42 12.52 7.65
CA CYS A 48 -1.15 11.84 7.91
C CYS A 48 -0.22 12.74 8.71
N VAL A 49 0.52 12.16 9.64
CA VAL A 49 1.62 12.85 10.31
C VAL A 49 2.84 12.83 9.38
N ASN A 50 3.30 14.00 8.96
CA ASN A 50 4.55 14.15 8.21
C ASN A 50 5.64 14.61 9.18
N LYS A 51 6.64 13.76 9.44
CA LYS A 51 7.82 14.14 10.18
C LYS A 51 8.88 14.65 9.20
N ALA A 52 9.42 15.85 9.45
CA ALA A 52 10.63 16.31 8.77
C ALA A 52 11.86 15.69 9.47
N ASN A 53 12.86 15.29 8.69
CA ASN A 53 14.10 14.74 9.26
C ASN A 53 14.99 15.84 9.88
N SER A 54 14.83 17.08 9.42
CA SER A 54 15.49 18.28 9.95
C SER A 54 14.67 19.51 9.57
N GLU A 55 14.93 20.65 10.22
CA GLU A 55 14.22 21.92 9.94
C GLU A 55 14.40 22.40 8.49
N LEU A 56 15.52 22.04 7.85
CA LEU A 56 15.81 22.37 6.46
C LEU A 56 15.26 21.34 5.46
N SER A 57 14.70 20.22 5.95
CA SER A 57 14.22 19.13 5.11
C SER A 57 12.75 19.32 4.73
N SER A 58 12.44 19.14 3.45
CA SER A 58 11.05 19.12 2.99
C SER A 58 10.31 17.90 3.55
N HIS A 59 9.05 18.08 3.90
CA HIS A 59 8.20 16.98 4.37
C HIS A 59 7.96 15.95 3.26
N GLN A 60 8.15 14.67 3.60
CA GLN A 60 7.79 13.59 2.69
C GLN A 60 6.26 13.50 2.55
N LYS A 61 5.75 13.63 1.33
CA LYS A 61 4.31 13.51 1.05
C LYS A 61 3.84 12.08 1.29
N LYS A 62 2.72 11.95 2.02
CA LYS A 62 2.08 10.65 2.34
C LYS A 62 0.67 10.50 1.79
N ILE A 63 0.05 11.59 1.37
CA ILE A 63 -1.26 11.59 0.75
C ILE A 63 -1.07 11.85 -0.75
N PHE A 64 -1.62 10.97 -1.57
CA PHE A 64 -1.52 11.00 -3.02
C PHE A 64 -2.92 11.00 -3.61
N LYS A 65 -3.20 11.96 -4.49
CA LYS A 65 -4.39 11.95 -5.34
C LYS A 65 -4.22 10.86 -6.40
N VAL A 66 -5.11 9.89 -6.46
CA VAL A 66 -5.09 8.83 -7.48
C VAL A 66 -6.04 9.18 -8.61
N ASP A 67 -7.27 9.54 -8.27
CA ASP A 67 -8.29 10.02 -9.20
C ASP A 67 -9.06 11.20 -8.57
N ASN A 68 -10.04 11.77 -9.26
CA ASN A 68 -10.87 12.86 -8.76
C ASN A 68 -11.70 12.45 -7.53
N HIS A 69 -12.13 11.19 -7.45
CA HIS A 69 -12.89 10.62 -6.34
C HIS A 69 -12.08 9.69 -5.42
N ILE A 70 -10.78 9.51 -5.68
CA ILE A 70 -9.91 8.56 -4.93
C ILE A 70 -8.62 9.24 -4.47
N GLY A 71 -8.38 9.21 -3.16
CA GLY A 71 -7.12 9.56 -2.52
C GLY A 71 -6.57 8.40 -1.70
N VAL A 72 -5.24 8.28 -1.64
CA VAL A 72 -4.54 7.25 -0.87
C VAL A 72 -3.61 7.90 0.15
N ALA A 73 -3.64 7.39 1.37
CA ALA A 73 -2.70 7.72 2.44
C ALA A 73 -1.78 6.52 2.69
N ILE A 74 -0.48 6.77 2.80
CA ILE A 74 0.54 5.72 2.99
C ILE A 74 1.09 5.76 4.41
N ALA A 75 1.11 4.60 5.06
CA ALA A 75 1.88 4.32 6.27
C ALA A 75 2.91 3.22 5.97
N GLY A 76 4.09 3.28 6.60
CA GLY A 76 5.21 2.39 6.32
C GLY A 76 6.16 2.94 5.25
N LEU A 77 6.65 2.06 4.37
CA LEU A 77 7.67 2.40 3.37
C LEU A 77 7.08 3.23 2.22
N THR A 78 7.35 4.55 2.23
CA THR A 78 6.80 5.49 1.24
C THR A 78 7.16 5.14 -0.21
N ALA A 79 8.31 4.47 -0.44
CA ALA A 79 8.74 4.07 -1.78
C ALA A 79 7.74 3.09 -2.41
N ASP A 80 7.37 2.03 -1.70
CA ASP A 80 6.44 0.99 -2.17
C ASP A 80 5.04 1.57 -2.38
N GLY A 81 4.56 2.37 -1.41
CA GLY A 81 3.25 3.01 -1.53
C GLY A 81 3.19 3.98 -2.71
N ARG A 82 4.31 4.64 -3.09
CA ARG A 82 4.37 5.50 -4.28
C ARG A 82 4.30 4.70 -5.58
N VAL A 83 4.99 3.54 -5.65
CA VAL A 83 4.92 2.64 -6.81
C VAL A 83 3.50 2.10 -6.95
N LEU A 84 2.91 1.62 -5.86
CA LEU A 84 1.54 1.12 -5.84
C LEU A 84 0.51 2.21 -6.22
N SER A 85 0.65 3.42 -5.69
CA SER A 85 -0.24 4.55 -6.05
C SER A 85 -0.13 4.94 -7.53
N ARG A 86 1.08 4.85 -8.11
CA ARG A 86 1.28 5.09 -9.56
C ARG A 86 0.62 4.00 -10.39
N TYR A 87 0.83 2.74 -10.03
CA TYR A 87 0.20 1.60 -10.68
C TYR A 87 -1.34 1.74 -10.67
N MET A 88 -1.91 2.00 -9.50
CA MET A 88 -3.35 2.16 -9.35
C MET A 88 -3.92 3.37 -10.11
N ARG A 89 -3.13 4.45 -10.27
CA ARG A 89 -3.54 5.57 -11.12
C ARG A 89 -3.67 5.15 -12.59
N SER A 90 -2.74 4.34 -13.09
CA SER A 90 -2.83 3.79 -14.44
C SER A 90 -4.06 2.91 -14.61
N GLU A 91 -4.39 2.08 -13.62
CA GLU A 91 -5.61 1.26 -13.64
C GLU A 91 -6.89 2.12 -13.69
N CYS A 92 -6.96 3.22 -12.91
CA CYS A 92 -8.10 4.15 -12.98
C CYS A 92 -8.24 4.77 -14.37
N ILE A 93 -7.13 5.22 -14.97
CA ILE A 93 -7.12 5.83 -16.31
C ILE A 93 -7.59 4.82 -17.36
N ASN A 94 -7.05 3.60 -17.31
CA ASN A 94 -7.41 2.54 -18.24
C ASN A 94 -8.89 2.18 -18.11
N TYR A 95 -9.40 2.02 -16.88
CA TYR A 95 -10.80 1.73 -16.64
C TYR A 95 -11.71 2.84 -17.18
N ASN A 96 -11.38 4.11 -16.90
CA ASN A 96 -12.16 5.24 -17.40
C ASN A 96 -12.08 5.35 -18.94
N HIS A 97 -10.96 4.99 -19.56
CA HIS A 97 -10.83 4.96 -21.02
C HIS A 97 -11.68 3.84 -21.65
N THR A 98 -11.76 2.67 -21.02
CA THR A 98 -12.49 1.52 -21.57
C THR A 98 -14.00 1.58 -21.31
N TYR A 99 -14.40 2.04 -20.12
CA TYR A 99 -15.79 1.99 -19.67
C TYR A 99 -16.44 3.37 -19.56
N GLU A 100 -15.71 4.44 -19.91
CA GLU A 100 -16.18 5.84 -19.85
C GLU A 100 -16.78 6.22 -18.48
N SER A 101 -16.28 5.59 -17.42
CA SER A 101 -16.82 5.70 -16.07
C SER A 101 -15.70 5.64 -15.04
N PRO A 102 -15.78 6.39 -13.93
CA PRO A 102 -14.79 6.33 -12.86
C PRO A 102 -14.74 4.95 -12.20
N LEU A 103 -13.53 4.45 -11.93
CA LEU A 103 -13.32 3.16 -11.29
C LEU A 103 -13.98 3.12 -9.89
N PRO A 104 -14.95 2.22 -9.62
CA PRO A 104 -15.59 2.14 -8.32
C PRO A 104 -14.60 1.80 -7.20
N VAL A 105 -14.74 2.40 -6.02
CA VAL A 105 -13.80 2.22 -4.90
C VAL A 105 -13.68 0.75 -4.46
N GLY A 106 -14.78 -0.02 -4.49
CA GLY A 106 -14.74 -1.45 -4.16
C GLY A 106 -13.94 -2.28 -5.16
N LEU A 107 -14.00 -1.95 -6.45
CA LEU A 107 -13.19 -2.60 -7.48
C LEU A 107 -11.73 -2.15 -7.39
N TYR A 108 -11.49 -0.86 -7.11
CA TYR A 108 -10.16 -0.32 -6.85
C TYR A 108 -9.45 -1.11 -5.74
N THR A 109 -10.13 -1.37 -4.61
CA THR A 109 -9.55 -2.14 -3.50
C THR A 109 -9.25 -3.58 -3.91
N ALA A 110 -10.12 -4.23 -4.69
CA ALA A 110 -9.91 -5.61 -5.15
C ALA A 110 -8.73 -5.74 -6.12
N VAL A 111 -8.58 -4.79 -7.05
CA VAL A 111 -7.43 -4.73 -7.98
C VAL A 111 -6.13 -4.49 -7.21
N MET A 112 -6.15 -3.58 -6.23
CA MET A 112 -5.00 -3.29 -5.38
C MET A 112 -4.57 -4.53 -4.58
N GLU A 113 -5.52 -5.22 -3.96
CA GLU A 113 -5.27 -6.46 -3.22
C GLU A 113 -4.66 -7.54 -4.11
N THR A 114 -5.27 -7.79 -5.28
CA THR A 114 -4.77 -8.79 -6.25
C THR A 114 -3.35 -8.46 -6.71
N SER A 115 -3.03 -7.18 -6.86
CA SER A 115 -1.71 -6.73 -7.29
C SER A 115 -0.64 -6.95 -6.22
N VAL A 116 -0.97 -6.64 -4.95
CA VAL A 116 -0.08 -6.87 -3.80
C VAL A 116 0.17 -8.38 -3.61
N TRP A 117 -0.86 -9.21 -3.72
CA TRP A 117 -0.71 -10.68 -3.68
C TRP A 117 0.13 -11.20 -4.86
N GLY A 118 -0.02 -10.62 -6.05
CA GLY A 118 0.80 -10.95 -7.21
C GLY A 118 2.29 -10.68 -6.98
N TRP A 119 2.61 -9.61 -6.24
CA TRP A 119 4.00 -9.28 -5.87
C TRP A 119 4.56 -10.20 -4.79
N SER A 120 3.76 -10.58 -3.78
CA SER A 120 4.23 -11.50 -2.73
C SER A 120 4.41 -12.95 -3.20
N SER A 121 3.61 -13.38 -4.18
CA SER A 121 3.71 -14.72 -4.77
C SER A 121 4.77 -14.85 -5.88
N GLY A 122 5.45 -13.76 -6.24
CA GLY A 122 6.45 -13.75 -7.32
C GLY A 122 5.85 -13.92 -8.73
N SER A 123 4.52 -13.99 -8.85
CA SER A 123 3.82 -14.24 -10.12
C SER A 123 3.80 -13.05 -11.08
N ARG A 124 4.09 -11.84 -10.58
CA ARG A 124 4.00 -10.58 -11.35
C ARG A 124 5.33 -9.80 -11.43
N ILE A 125 6.45 -10.42 -11.07
CA ILE A 125 7.83 -9.86 -11.21
C ILE A 125 8.51 -10.37 -12.50
N ARG A 126 7.76 -10.99 -13.43
CA ARG A 126 8.23 -11.35 -14.77
C ARG A 126 7.50 -10.56 -15.84
#